data_AF-A0A5P8N434-F1
#
_entry.id   AF-A0A5P8N434-F1
#
_cell.length_a   1.000
_cell.length_b   1.000
_cell.length_c   1.000
_cell.angle_alpha   90.00
_cell.angle_beta   90.00
_cell.angle_gamma   90.00
#
_symmetry.space_group_name_H-M   'P 1'
#
loop_
_entity.id
_entity.type
_entity.pdbx_description
1 polymer ?
#
loop_
_entity_poly.entity_id
_entity_poly.type
_entity_poly.pdbx_seq_one_letter_code
_entity_poly.pdbx_strand_id
1 'polypeptide(L)' 'FACPGEGLPPDIVQDMFSNSQWSTQEGVGLSICRKILKLMGGEVQYIRESERCFFLIILELPQSRPAASREIS' A
#
# COMPACT_ATOMS: atom_id res chain seq x y z
N PHE A 1 24.88 6.71 -1.21
CA PHE A 1 24.61 5.38 -1.81
C PHE A 1 23.37 4.83 -1.12
N ALA A 2 22.22 4.82 -1.80
CA ALA A 2 21.08 4.07 -1.29
C ALA A 2 21.40 2.60 -1.51
N CYS A 3 21.70 1.86 -0.43
CA CYS A 3 21.76 0.41 -0.53
C CYS A 3 20.30 -0.05 -0.66
N PRO A 4 19.87 -0.61 -1.80
CA PRO A 4 18.54 -1.20 -1.86
C PRO A 4 18.52 -2.31 -0.82
N GLY A 5 17.76 -2.13 0.25
CA GLY A 5 17.67 -3.12 1.32
C GLY A 5 17.20 -4.47 0.78
N GLU A 6 17.38 -5.54 1.55
CA GLU A 6 17.09 -6.92 1.14
C GLU A 6 15.60 -7.21 0.81
N GLY A 7 14.74 -6.21 0.98
CA GLY A 7 13.30 -6.36 0.89
C GLY A 7 12.68 -6.83 2.21
N LEU A 8 11.41 -7.19 2.14
CA LEU A 8 10.69 -7.73 3.27
C LEU A 8 10.96 -9.24 3.39
N PRO A 9 11.17 -9.72 4.63
CA PRO A 9 11.12 -11.13 4.96
C PRO A 9 9.88 -11.85 4.39
N PRO A 10 10.01 -13.10 3.89
CA PRO A 10 8.91 -13.82 3.25
C PRO A 10 7.67 -14.03 4.14
N ASP A 11 7.87 -14.20 5.45
CA ASP A 11 6.82 -14.33 6.47
C ASP A 11 5.99 -13.05 6.61
N ILE A 12 6.64 -11.88 6.59
CA ILE A 12 5.94 -10.59 6.58
C ILE A 12 5.08 -10.43 5.31
N VAL A 13 5.63 -10.79 4.14
CA VAL A 13 4.87 -10.77 2.88
C VAL A 13 3.73 -11.78 2.93
N GLN A 14 3.97 -12.97 3.46
CA GLN A 14 2.94 -13.99 3.61
C GLN A 14 1.79 -13.51 4.49
N ASP A 15 2.07 -12.90 5.65
CA ASP A 15 1.05 -12.34 6.54
C ASP A 15 0.27 -11.17 5.92
N MET A 16 0.93 -10.33 5.12
CA MET A 16 0.28 -9.24 4.40
C MET A 16 -0.82 -9.73 3.45
N PHE A 17 -0.57 -10.83 2.73
CA PHE A 17 -1.48 -11.36 1.71
C PHE A 17 -2.37 -12.51 2.18
N SER A 18 -1.90 -13.31 3.14
CA SER A 18 -2.56 -14.49 3.69
C SER A 18 -3.03 -14.21 5.12
N ASN A 19 -4.34 -14.13 5.33
CA ASN A 19 -4.94 -13.89 6.65
C ASN A 19 -4.78 -15.07 7.65
N SER A 20 -3.91 -16.06 7.38
CA SER A 20 -3.98 -17.38 8.02
C SER A 20 -3.00 -17.59 9.17
N GLN A 21 -1.88 -16.88 9.24
CA GLN A 21 -0.84 -17.16 10.24
C GLN A 21 -0.60 -16.03 11.22
N TRP A 22 -0.75 -14.76 10.81
CA TRP A 22 -0.55 -13.58 11.68
C TRP A 22 0.72 -13.70 12.52
N SER A 23 1.78 -14.20 11.89
CA SER A 23 3.04 -14.58 12.53
C SER A 23 3.91 -13.39 12.91
N THR A 24 3.72 -12.25 12.24
CA THR A 24 4.54 -11.04 12.37
C THR A 24 3.66 -9.83 12.64
N GLN A 25 4.10 -8.93 13.52
CA GLN A 25 3.37 -7.70 13.83
C GLN A 25 3.33 -6.77 12.61
N GLU A 26 4.44 -6.69 11.89
CA GLU A 26 4.61 -5.91 10.66
C GLU A 26 3.68 -6.43 9.55
N GLY A 27 3.61 -7.75 9.36
CA GLY A 27 2.73 -8.37 8.37
C GLY A 27 1.25 -8.12 8.66
N VAL A 28 0.84 -8.17 9.93
CA VAL A 28 -0.52 -7.81 10.35
C VAL A 28 -0.81 -6.32 10.05
N GLY A 29 0.12 -5.42 10.38
CA GLY A 29 0.01 -4.00 10.05
C GLY A 29 -0.15 -3.76 8.55
N LEU A 30 0.69 -4.39 7.73
CA LEU A 30 0.62 -4.31 6.27
C LEU A 30 -0.68 -4.93 5.70
N SER A 31 -1.19 -6.01 6.31
CA SER A 31 -2.49 -6.60 5.96
C SER A 31 -3.64 -5.61 6.19
N ILE A 32 -3.60 -4.86 7.30
CA ILE A 32 -4.58 -3.81 7.59
C ILE A 32 -4.47 -2.68 6.56
N CYS A 33 -3.27 -2.19 6.26
CA CYS A 33 -3.04 -1.18 5.22
C CYS A 33 -3.59 -1.62 3.85
N ARG A 34 -3.31 -2.86 3.44
CA ARG A 34 -3.85 -3.44 2.21
C ARG A 34 -5.38 -3.49 2.21
N LYS A 35 -6.01 -3.86 3.34
CA LYS A 35 -7.48 -3.88 3.47
C LYS A 35 -8.06 -2.46 3.35
N ILE A 36 -7.42 -1.45 3.94
CA ILE A 36 -7.84 -0.05 3.81
C ILE A 36 -7.75 0.39 2.34
N LEU A 37 -6.63 0.13 1.66
CA LEU A 37 -6.49 0.43 0.23
C LEU A 37 -7.59 -0.25 -0.60
N LYS A 38 -7.91 -1.51 -0.29
CA LYS A 38 -8.99 -2.24 -0.96
C LYS A 38 -10.36 -1.60 -0.73
N LEU A 39 -10.64 -1.09 0.48
CA LEU A 39 -11.87 -0.34 0.77
C LEU A 39 -11.94 0.99 0.00
N MET A 40 -10.79 1.59 -0.31
CA MET A 40 -10.70 2.77 -1.16
C MET A 40 -10.79 2.45 -2.67
N GLY A 41 -11.05 1.20 -3.04
CA GLY A 41 -11.06 0.77 -4.45
C GLY A 41 -9.67 0.67 -5.08
N GLY A 42 -8.62 0.73 -4.27
CA GLY A 42 -7.24 0.56 -4.69
C GLY A 42 -6.70 -0.85 -4.49
N GLU A 43 -5.48 -1.06 -4.98
CA GLU A 43 -4.73 -2.29 -4.87
C GLU A 43 -3.26 -2.03 -4.54
N VAL A 44 -2.59 -3.06 -4.03
CA VAL A 44 -1.17 -3.04 -3.72
C VAL A 44 -0.50 -4.36 -4.10
N GLN A 45 0.67 -4.26 -4.72
CA GLN A 45 1.57 -5.36 -5.02
C GLN A 45 2.90 -5.13 -4.30
N TYR A 46 3.53 -6.21 -3.84
CA TYR A 46 4.92 -6.18 -3.37
C TYR A 46 5.81 -6.80 -4.45
N ILE A 47 6.70 -5.99 -5.03
CA ILE A 47 7.55 -6.38 -6.15
C ILE A 47 9.00 -6.48 -5.65
N ARG A 48 9.64 -7.60 -5.96
CA ARG A 48 11.05 -7.88 -5.67
C ARG A 48 11.78 -8.17 -6.99
N GLU A 49 12.65 -7.24 -7.37
CA GLU A 49 13.58 -7.35 -8.49
C GLU A 49 15.00 -7.60 -7.95
N SER A 50 15.94 -7.89 -8.85
CA SER A 50 17.35 -8.14 -8.51
C SER A 50 17.98 -7.02 -7.68
N GLU A 51 17.63 -5.76 -7.97
CA GLU A 51 18.27 -4.59 -7.37
C GLU A 51 17.31 -3.74 -6.52
N ARG A 52 16.02 -4.08 -6.45
CA ARG A 52 15.00 -3.23 -5.81
C ARG A 52 13.83 -4.03 -5.26
N CYS A 53 13.33 -3.56 -4.13
CA CYS A 53 12.08 -4.02 -3.55
C CYS A 53 11.16 -2.83 -3.30
N PHE A 54 9.91 -2.90 -3.74
CA PHE A 54 8.97 -1.78 -3.58
C PHE A 54 7.52 -2.24 -3.54
N PHE A 55 6.68 -1.37 -2.98
CA PHE A 55 5.23 -1.49 -3.07
C PHE A 55 4.73 -0.71 -4.28
N LEU A 56 4.01 -1.37 -5.17
CA LEU A 56 3.24 -0.71 -6.22
C LEU A 56 1.80 -0.54 -5.73
N ILE A 57 1.37 0.70 -5.51
CA ILE A 57 0.03 1.05 -5.07
C ILE A 57 -0.70 1.74 -6.21
N ILE A 58 -1.89 1.25 -6.54
CA ILE A 58 -2.77 1.81 -7.58
C ILE A 58 -4.09 2.17 -6.89
N LEU A 59 -4.50 3.43 -6.96
CA LEU A 59 -5.76 3.89 -6.39
C LEU A 59 -6.23 5.16 -7.12
N GLU A 60 -7.54 5.36 -7.17
CA GLU A 60 -8.15 6.58 -7.69
C GLU A 60 -8.53 7.52 -6.53
N LEU A 61 -8.15 8.80 -6.62
CA LEU A 61 -8.56 9.82 -5.66
C LEU A 61 -9.51 10.82 -6.31
N PRO A 62 -10.51 11.31 -5.57
CA PRO A 62 -11.32 12.43 -6.02
C PRO A 62 -10.44 13.64 -6.32
N GLN A 63 -10.63 14.25 -7.48
CA GLN A 63 -10.03 15.55 -7.75
C GLN A 63 -10.72 16.60 -6.89
N SER A 64 -9.94 17.42 -6.19
CA SER A 64 -10.48 18.59 -5.49
C SER A 64 -11.22 19.46 -6.50
N ARG A 65 -12.53 19.66 -6.32
CA ARG A 65 -13.25 20.69 -7.07
C ARG A 65 -12.73 22.03 -6.58
N PRO A 66 -12.23 22.91 -7.46
CA PRO A 66 -12.04 24.31 -7.10
C PRO A 66 -13.34 24.80 -6.50
N ALA A 67 -13.28 25.41 -5.31
CA ALA A 67 -14.45 25.99 -4.69
C ALA A 67 -15.13 26.87 -5.74
N ALA A 68 -16.39 26.59 -6.06
CA ALA A 68 -17.17 27.44 -6.94
C ALA A 68 -17.06 28.85 -6.35
N SER A 69 -16.46 29.78 -7.10
CA SER A 69 -16.45 31.18 -6.72
C SER A 69 -17.91 31.53 -6.49
N ARG A 70 -18.28 31.83 -5.25
CA ARG A 70 -19.60 32.35 -4.93
C ARG A 70 -19.65 33.71 -5.60
N GLU A 71 -20.11 33.76 -6.85
CA GLU A 71 -20.55 34.99 -7.47
C GLU A 71 -21.77 35.46 -6.67
N ILE A 72 -21.49 36.35 -5.72
CA ILE A 72 -22.50 37.12 -5.01
C ILE A 72 -22.98 38.16 -6.03
N SER A 73 -24.14 37.90 -6.64
CA SER A 73 -24.96 38.92 -7.28
C SER A 73 -25.77 39.68 -6.25
#